data_AF-A0A350EZ40-F1
#
_entry.id   AF-A0A350EZ40-F1
#
_cell.length_a   1.000
_cell.length_b   1.000
_cell.length_c   1.000
_cell.angle_alpha   90.00
_cell.angle_beta   90.00
_cell.angle_gamma   90.00
#
_symmetry.space_group_name_H-M   'P 1'
#
loop_
_entity.id
_entity.type
_entity.pdbx_description
1 polymer ?
#
loop_
_entity_poly.entity_id
_entity_poly.type
_entity_poly.pdbx_seq_one_letter_code
_entity_poly.pdbx_strand_id
1 'polypeptide(L)'
;VPEWFVRETADATHDVRSPELRWGLNPQVFSHGWELPARHRGEDGRTGEGIPADARSKPGSGGQLIAFVPSLDLVITRQTGSSGNWQFEEYLRRACAAVLPP
;
A
#
# COMPACT_ATOMS: atom_id res chain seq x y z
N VAL A 1 -10.61 13.52 -7.21
CA VAL A 1 -10.22 12.45 -8.16
C VAL A 1 -11.48 11.76 -8.71
N PRO A 2 -11.56 11.40 -10.01
CA PRO A 2 -12.74 10.72 -10.58
C PRO A 2 -13.01 9.37 -9.92
N GLU A 3 -14.29 9.04 -9.72
CA GLU A 3 -14.70 7.82 -9.01
C GLU A 3 -14.23 6.53 -9.69
N TRP A 4 -14.28 6.48 -11.03
CA TRP A 4 -13.81 5.30 -11.79
C TRP A 4 -12.35 4.99 -11.50
N PHE A 5 -11.51 6.02 -11.35
CA PHE A 5 -10.09 5.85 -11.09
C PHE A 5 -9.84 5.29 -9.70
N VAL A 6 -10.53 5.81 -8.68
CA VAL A 6 -10.45 5.30 -7.29
C VAL A 6 -10.80 3.81 -7.25
N ARG A 7 -11.90 3.42 -7.90
CA ARG A 7 -12.36 2.02 -7.95
C ARG A 7 -11.34 1.12 -8.64
N GLU A 8 -10.89 1.48 -9.84
CA GLU A 8 -9.89 0.70 -10.57
C GLU A 8 -8.57 0.58 -9.79
N THR A 9 -8.15 1.65 -9.10
CA THR A 9 -6.93 1.59 -8.28
C THR A 9 -7.05 0.71 -7.05
N ALA A 10 -8.26 0.52 -6.48
CA ALA A 10 -8.49 -0.37 -5.35
C ALA A 10 -8.50 -1.87 -5.73
N ASP A 11 -8.69 -2.15 -7.02
CA ASP A 11 -8.81 -3.52 -7.50
C ASP A 11 -7.46 -4.19 -7.78
N ALA A 12 -7.41 -5.47 -7.43
CA ALA A 12 -6.32 -6.33 -7.86
C ALA A 12 -6.49 -6.60 -9.36
N THR A 13 -5.37 -6.61 -10.08
CA THR A 13 -5.35 -6.85 -11.54
C THR A 13 -5.65 -8.29 -11.94
N HIS A 14 -5.74 -9.20 -10.96
CA HIS A 14 -5.88 -10.64 -11.16
C HIS A 14 -6.70 -11.25 -10.01
N ASP A 15 -7.36 -12.38 -10.28
CA ASP A 15 -8.11 -13.16 -9.27
C ASP A 15 -7.31 -14.36 -8.72
N VAL A 16 -5.98 -14.29 -8.74
CA VAL A 16 -5.14 -15.31 -8.11
C VAL A 16 -5.30 -15.19 -6.59
N ARG A 17 -5.63 -16.29 -5.91
CA ARG A 17 -5.85 -16.33 -4.46
C ARG A 17 -4.97 -17.32 -3.71
N SER A 18 -4.30 -18.21 -4.45
CA SER A 18 -3.28 -19.08 -3.87
C SER A 18 -2.11 -18.23 -3.39
N PRO A 19 -1.50 -18.52 -2.22
CA PRO A 19 -0.34 -17.78 -1.75
C PRO A 19 0.76 -17.72 -2.82
N GLU A 20 1.42 -16.58 -2.91
CA GLU A 20 2.63 -16.43 -3.71
C GLU A 20 3.73 -17.37 -3.16
N LEU A 21 4.44 -18.08 -4.04
CA LEU A 21 5.29 -19.21 -3.64
C LEU A 21 6.61 -18.80 -2.98
N ARG A 22 7.14 -17.60 -3.24
CA ARG A 22 8.42 -17.13 -2.70
C ARG A 22 8.28 -16.57 -1.29
N TRP A 23 7.20 -15.85 -1.05
CA TRP A 23 7.01 -15.06 0.17
C TRP A 23 5.79 -15.51 0.99
N GLY A 24 4.94 -16.39 0.45
CA GLY A 24 3.72 -16.83 1.12
C GLY A 24 2.66 -15.73 1.25
N LEU A 25 2.78 -14.63 0.49
CA LEU A 25 1.89 -13.48 0.59
C LEU A 25 0.62 -13.67 -0.23
N ASN A 26 -0.44 -12.95 0.14
CA ASN A 26 -1.58 -12.73 -0.73
C ASN A 26 -1.11 -12.08 -2.05
N PRO A 27 -1.21 -12.74 -3.21
CA PRO A 27 -0.71 -12.20 -4.48
C PRO A 27 -1.47 -10.93 -4.92
N GLN A 28 -2.69 -10.73 -4.43
CA GLN A 28 -3.49 -9.53 -4.70
C GLN A 28 -2.92 -8.27 -4.04
N VAL A 29 -1.94 -8.40 -3.14
CA VAL A 29 -1.12 -7.27 -2.70
C VAL A 29 -0.40 -6.65 -3.90
N PHE A 30 0.00 -7.40 -4.92
CA PHE A 30 0.73 -6.84 -6.06
C PHE A 30 -0.22 -6.59 -7.24
N SER A 31 -0.41 -5.32 -7.61
CA SER A 31 -1.28 -4.92 -8.71
C SER A 31 -0.69 -3.76 -9.50
N HIS A 32 -0.71 -3.83 -10.83
CA HIS A 32 -0.09 -2.83 -11.73
C HIS A 32 1.37 -2.46 -11.39
N GLY A 33 2.16 -3.38 -10.81
CA GLY A 33 3.55 -3.11 -10.43
C GLY A 33 3.73 -2.29 -9.14
N TRP A 34 2.66 -2.17 -8.35
CA TRP A 34 2.61 -1.55 -7.03
C TRP A 34 2.08 -2.53 -5.99
N GLU A 35 2.33 -2.26 -4.71
CA GLU A 35 1.62 -2.89 -3.61
C GLU A 35 0.26 -2.20 -3.41
N LEU A 36 -0.76 -2.98 -3.04
CA LEU A 36 -2.08 -2.59 -2.53
C LEU A 36 -2.10 -2.92 -1.03
N PRO A 37 -1.67 -1.99 -0.15
CA PRO A 37 -1.38 -2.31 1.24
C PRO A 37 -2.63 -2.74 2.01
N ALA A 38 -3.81 -2.25 1.64
CA ALA A 38 -5.08 -2.68 2.22
C ALA A 38 -5.42 -4.17 1.99
N ARG A 39 -4.67 -4.88 1.14
CA ARG A 39 -4.86 -6.31 0.84
C ARG A 39 -3.89 -7.23 1.59
N HIS A 40 -3.01 -6.69 2.43
CA HIS A 40 -2.25 -7.51 3.37
C HIS A 40 -3.19 -8.24 4.34
N ARG A 41 -2.81 -9.43 4.79
CA ARG A 41 -3.64 -10.24 5.73
C ARG A 41 -2.86 -10.72 6.95
N GLY A 42 -1.73 -10.09 7.25
CA GLY A 42 -0.86 -10.42 8.38
C GLY A 42 0.27 -11.39 8.07
N GLU A 43 0.41 -11.88 6.83
CA GLU A 43 1.39 -12.93 6.48
C GLU A 43 2.84 -12.51 6.75
N ASP A 44 3.14 -11.21 6.70
CA ASP A 44 4.45 -10.62 7.02
C ASP A 44 4.37 -9.55 8.13
N GLY A 45 3.33 -9.61 8.97
CA GLY A 45 3.07 -8.65 10.04
C GLY A 45 2.38 -7.35 9.60
N ARG A 46 2.17 -7.16 8.29
CA ARG A 46 1.35 -6.08 7.73
C ARG A 46 -0.10 -6.55 7.62
N THR A 47 -1.07 -5.71 8.01
CA THR A 47 -2.49 -6.07 7.99
C THR A 47 -3.31 -5.22 7.02
N GLY A 48 -2.77 -4.10 6.54
CA GLY A 48 -3.52 -3.13 5.75
C GLY A 48 -4.59 -2.35 6.53
N GLU A 49 -4.73 -2.59 7.83
CA GLU A 49 -5.81 -2.00 8.64
C GLU A 49 -5.66 -0.48 8.72
N GLY A 50 -6.78 0.23 8.52
CA GLY A 50 -6.83 1.70 8.52
C GLY A 50 -6.20 2.36 7.30
N ILE A 51 -5.78 1.60 6.28
CA ILE A 51 -5.30 2.14 5.01
C ILE A 51 -6.45 2.10 3.98
N PRO A 52 -6.70 3.20 3.23
CA PRO A 52 -7.70 3.20 2.17
C PRO A 52 -7.45 2.10 1.13
N ALA A 53 -8.52 1.48 0.64
CA ALA A 53 -8.44 0.34 -0.27
C ALA A 53 -7.71 0.65 -1.59
N ASP A 54 -7.74 1.91 -2.00
CA ASP A 54 -7.12 2.43 -3.21
C ASP A 54 -5.69 2.96 -2.99
N ALA A 55 -5.16 2.88 -1.77
CA ALA A 55 -3.78 3.21 -1.50
C ALA A 55 -2.85 2.28 -2.27
N ARG A 56 -1.84 2.86 -2.91
CA ARG A 56 -0.78 2.15 -3.60
C ARG A 56 0.55 2.59 -3.04
N SER A 57 1.44 1.63 -2.81
CA SER A 57 2.77 1.93 -2.30
C SER A 57 3.86 1.12 -2.98
N LYS A 58 5.06 1.66 -2.97
CA LYS A 58 6.26 0.98 -3.44
C LYS A 58 7.40 1.27 -2.48
N PRO A 59 7.73 0.34 -1.58
CA PRO A 59 8.93 0.44 -0.78
C PRO A 59 10.17 0.24 -1.66
N GLY A 60 11.25 0.96 -1.34
CA GLY A 60 12.52 0.91 -2.05
C GLY A 60 13.70 0.79 -1.11
N SER A 61 14.86 0.41 -1.67
CA SER A 61 16.13 0.36 -0.95
C SER A 61 16.47 1.70 -0.30
N GLY A 62 17.17 1.68 0.84
CA GLY A 62 17.54 2.92 1.56
C GLY A 62 16.37 3.58 2.30
N GLY A 63 15.30 2.82 2.55
CA GLY A 63 14.14 3.28 3.32
C GLY A 63 13.24 4.25 2.57
N GLN A 64 13.24 4.13 1.24
CA GLN A 64 12.41 4.91 0.34
C GLN A 64 10.98 4.38 0.34
N LEU A 65 10.01 5.29 0.30
CA LEU A 65 8.62 4.98 0.05
C LEU A 65 8.08 6.03 -0.92
N ILE A 66 7.44 5.56 -1.98
CA ILE A 66 6.48 6.34 -2.74
C ILE A 66 5.11 5.68 -2.57
N ALA A 67 4.09 6.48 -2.28
CA ALA A 67 2.73 6.02 -2.23
C ALA A 67 1.79 7.10 -2.76
N PHE A 68 0.63 6.68 -3.24
CA PHE A 68 -0.46 7.58 -3.59
C PHE A 68 -1.79 6.97 -3.15
N VAL A 69 -2.72 7.83 -2.77
CA VAL A 69 -4.03 7.47 -2.22
C VAL A 69 -5.07 8.33 -2.93
N PRO A 70 -5.60 7.86 -4.07
CA PRO A 70 -6.49 8.62 -4.94
C PRO A 70 -7.71 9.23 -4.24
N SER A 71 -8.33 8.49 -3.32
CA SER A 71 -9.50 8.88 -2.53
C SER A 71 -9.23 10.04 -1.59
N LEU A 72 -7.97 10.22 -1.19
CA LEU A 72 -7.51 11.31 -0.33
C LEU A 72 -6.79 12.42 -1.11
N ASP A 73 -6.71 12.32 -2.45
CA ASP A 73 -5.92 13.22 -3.30
C ASP A 73 -4.48 13.41 -2.78
N LEU A 74 -3.88 12.32 -2.28
CA LEU A 74 -2.65 12.35 -1.49
C LEU A 74 -1.52 11.60 -2.20
N VAL A 75 -0.34 12.22 -2.27
CA VAL A 75 0.92 11.59 -2.64
C VAL A 75 1.89 11.67 -1.47
N ILE A 76 2.55 10.56 -1.16
CA ILE A 76 3.48 10.42 -0.05
C ILE A 76 4.84 10.01 -0.61
N THR A 77 5.86 10.77 -0.25
CA THR A 77 7.26 10.41 -0.50
C THR A 77 8.04 10.47 0.80
N ARG A 78 8.83 9.43 1.08
CA ARG A 78 9.69 9.35 2.26
C ARG A 78 11.05 8.80 1.86
N GLN A 79 12.09 9.31 2.51
CA GLN A 79 13.44 8.75 2.46
C GLN A 79 14.08 8.82 3.85
N THR A 80 14.71 7.74 4.30
CA THR A 80 15.47 7.73 5.57
C THR A 80 16.97 7.74 5.36
N GLY A 81 17.44 7.33 4.19
CA GLY A 81 18.88 7.19 3.91
C GLY A 81 19.52 5.95 4.55
N SER A 82 18.73 4.99 5.03
CA SER A 82 19.24 3.78 5.67
C SER A 82 18.46 2.53 5.26
N SER A 83 19.14 1.39 5.18
CA SER A 83 18.55 0.09 4.84
C SER A 83 17.88 -0.57 6.06
N GLY A 84 17.00 -1.54 5.81
CA GLY A 84 16.35 -2.34 6.85
C GLY A 84 14.83 -2.41 6.71
N ASN A 85 14.21 -3.12 7.65
CA ASN A 85 12.77 -3.28 7.74
C ASN A 85 12.15 -2.01 8.34
N TRP A 86 11.69 -1.12 7.48
CA TRP A 86 10.98 0.08 7.89
C TRP A 86 9.49 -0.19 8.03
N GLN A 87 8.86 0.49 8.98
CA GLN A 87 7.41 0.44 9.21
C GLN A 87 6.66 1.29 8.18
N PHE A 88 6.77 0.92 6.90
CA PHE A 88 6.13 1.64 5.81
C PHE A 88 4.61 1.66 5.92
N GLU A 89 4.00 0.57 6.38
CA GLU A 89 2.56 0.48 6.63
C GLU A 89 2.10 1.50 7.69
N GLU A 90 2.80 1.57 8.83
CA GLU A 90 2.51 2.54 9.89
C GLU A 90 2.59 3.98 9.39
N TYR A 91 3.65 4.27 8.62
CA TYR A 91 3.85 5.61 8.07
C TYR A 91 2.73 6.00 7.10
N LEU A 92 2.37 5.09 6.17
CA LEU A 92 1.28 5.29 5.23
C LEU A 92 -0.06 5.51 5.96
N ARG A 93 -0.39 4.65 6.93
CA ARG A 93 -1.63 4.78 7.72
C ARG A 93 -1.72 6.12 8.44
N ARG A 94 -0.63 6.56 9.09
CA ARG A 94 -0.60 7.87 9.76
C ARG A 94 -0.74 9.03 8.80
N ALA A 95 -0.09 8.96 7.63
CA ALA A 95 -0.21 10.00 6.61
C ALA A 95 -1.63 10.11 6.07
N CYS A 96 -2.30 8.97 5.81
CA CYS A 96 -3.71 8.93 5.43
C CYS A 96 -4.60 9.54 6.51
N ALA A 97 -4.41 9.15 7.78
CA ALA A 97 -5.21 9.66 8.89
C ALA A 97 -5.04 11.17 9.10
N ALA A 98 -3.83 11.71 8.87
CA ALA A 98 -3.53 13.12 9.09
C ALA A 98 -4.22 14.09 8.12
N VAL A 99 -4.75 13.60 6.99
CA VAL A 99 -5.48 14.43 6.01
C VAL A 99 -6.99 14.30 6.13
N LEU A 100 -7.49 13.45 7.04
CA LEU A 100 -8.91 13.33 7.30
C LEU A 100 -9.39 14.48 8.20
N PRO A 101 -10.66 14.92 8.07
CA PRO A 101 -11.26 15.84 9.03
C PRO A 101 -11.19 15.27 10.47
N PRO A 102 -11.01 16.15 11.48
CA PRO A 102 -11.00 15.75 12.89
C PRO A 102 -12.35 15.26 13.40
#